data_AF-A0A2P8C6A7-F1
#
_entry.id   AF-A0A2P8C6A7-F1
#
_cell.length_a   1.000
_cell.length_b   1.000
_cell.length_c   1.000
_cell.angle_alpha   90.00
_cell.angle_beta   90.00
_cell.angle_gamma   90.00
#
_symmetry.space_group_name_H-M   'P 1'
#
loop_
_entity.id
_entity.type
_entity.pdbx_description
1 polymer ?
#
loop_
_entity_poly.entity_id
_entity_poly.type
_entity_poly.pdbx_seq_one_letter_code
_entity_poly.pdbx_strand_id
1 'polypeptide(L)'
;MTNKTTLKMMLIFVAILATFSSCKKDEVSLRTGALKVNFTPNNNYLPVIDYTITLESNASKAISGLDKNLFEGVLTVKDLNPGNYYLNYNYTIADRYYSKQVLFQIHSGKTTELTFQL
;
A
#
# COMPACT_ATOMS: atom_id res chain seq x y z
N MET A 1 25.65 -59.18 14.47
CA MET A 1 25.17 -58.83 15.83
C MET A 1 25.02 -57.31 15.88
N THR A 2 23.88 -56.78 15.44
CA THR A 2 23.68 -55.34 15.26
C THR A 2 23.40 -54.71 16.62
N ASN A 3 24.29 -53.83 17.06
CA ASN A 3 24.29 -53.27 18.41
C ASN A 3 23.04 -52.40 18.59
N LYS A 4 22.08 -52.83 19.42
CA LYS A 4 20.75 -52.19 19.59
C LYS A 4 20.84 -50.73 20.08
N THR A 5 21.97 -50.34 20.66
CA THR A 5 22.25 -49.00 21.19
C THR A 5 22.52 -47.96 20.09
N THR A 6 23.17 -48.31 18.99
CA THR A 6 23.47 -47.34 17.90
C THR A 6 22.23 -47.02 17.07
N LEU A 7 21.35 -48.00 16.86
CA LEU A 7 20.07 -47.80 16.15
C LEU A 7 19.15 -46.82 16.90
N LYS A 8 19.10 -46.91 18.24
CA LYS A 8 18.30 -46.02 19.10
C LYS A 8 18.80 -44.57 19.06
N MET A 9 20.12 -44.38 19.06
CA MET A 9 20.73 -43.04 19.05
C MET A 9 20.54 -42.33 17.69
N MET A 10 20.59 -43.10 16.59
CA MET A 10 20.38 -42.58 15.24
C MET A 10 18.92 -42.17 14.97
N LEU A 11 17.94 -42.91 15.52
CA LEU A 11 16.51 -42.58 15.44
C LEU A 11 16.16 -41.27 16.16
N ILE A 12 16.82 -40.98 17.29
CA ILE A 12 16.61 -39.73 18.04
C ILE A 12 17.10 -38.52 17.24
N PHE A 13 18.24 -38.65 16.56
CA PHE A 13 18.76 -37.56 15.70
C PHE A 13 17.88 -37.26 14.49
N VAL A 14 17.27 -38.28 13.86
CA VAL A 14 16.34 -38.09 12.74
C VAL A 14 15.03 -37.42 13.21
N ALA A 15 14.55 -37.75 14.41
CA ALA A 15 13.35 -37.12 14.98
C ALA A 15 13.56 -35.63 15.32
N ILE A 16 14.77 -35.24 15.74
CA ILE A 16 15.10 -33.84 16.05
C ILE A 16 15.28 -33.01 14.76
N LEU A 17 15.76 -33.60 13.65
CA LEU A 17 15.87 -32.88 12.37
C LEU A 17 14.48 -32.61 11.73
N ALA A 18 13.50 -33.47 11.97
CA ALA A 18 12.15 -33.32 11.39
C ALA A 18 11.33 -32.15 12.00
N THR A 19 11.67 -31.67 13.20
CA THR A 19 10.93 -30.59 13.85
C THR A 19 11.30 -29.20 13.33
N PHE A 20 12.52 -29.01 12.79
CA PHE A 20 12.93 -27.74 12.17
C PHE A 20 12.39 -27.56 10.74
N SER A 21 11.93 -28.64 10.10
CA SER A 21 11.40 -28.58 8.72
C SER A 21 9.94 -28.14 8.65
N SER A 22 9.28 -27.90 9.80
CA SER A 22 7.90 -27.42 9.89
C SER A 22 7.78 -26.01 10.46
N CYS A 23 8.85 -25.21 10.43
CA CYS A 23 8.67 -23.77 10.31
C CYS A 23 8.14 -23.51 8.90
N LYS A 24 6.81 -23.66 8.72
CA LYS A 24 6.13 -22.91 7.67
C LYS A 24 6.58 -21.48 7.90
N LYS A 25 7.36 -20.96 6.95
CA LYS A 25 7.65 -19.54 6.85
C LYS A 25 6.27 -18.90 6.84
N ASP A 26 5.87 -18.35 7.98
CA ASP A 26 4.70 -17.49 8.04
C ASP A 26 5.09 -16.30 7.17
N GLU A 27 4.80 -16.42 5.87
CA GLU A 27 4.87 -15.30 4.96
C GLU A 27 3.84 -14.33 5.50
N VAL A 28 4.32 -13.37 6.28
CA VAL A 28 3.58 -12.17 6.64
C VAL A 28 3.28 -11.51 5.30
N SER A 29 2.17 -11.90 4.70
CA SER A 29 1.58 -11.19 3.57
C SER A 29 1.25 -9.82 4.11
N LEU A 30 2.16 -8.87 3.94
CA LEU A 30 1.95 -7.47 4.24
C LEU A 30 0.75 -7.04 3.40
N ARG A 31 -0.43 -6.99 4.02
CA ARG A 31 -1.63 -6.55 3.31
C ARG A 31 -1.43 -5.09 2.96
N THR A 32 -1.45 -4.79 1.67
CA THR A 32 -1.49 -3.42 1.17
C THR A 32 -2.83 -2.76 1.55
N GLY A 33 -2.87 -1.44 1.49
CA GLY A 33 -4.09 -0.66 1.59
C GLY A 33 -4.39 0.05 0.27
N ALA A 34 -5.45 0.86 0.29
CA ALA A 34 -5.87 1.66 -0.85
C ALA A 34 -6.17 3.11 -0.44
N LEU A 35 -6.08 4.02 -1.40
CA LEU A 35 -6.55 5.40 -1.30
C LEU A 35 -7.77 5.57 -2.21
N LYS A 36 -8.80 6.25 -1.71
CA LYS A 36 -9.91 6.74 -2.51
C LYS A 36 -10.13 8.22 -2.20
N VAL A 37 -10.09 9.06 -3.21
CA VAL A 37 -10.27 10.52 -3.09
C VAL A 37 -11.48 10.91 -3.92
N ASN A 38 -12.45 11.56 -3.28
CA ASN A 38 -13.60 12.13 -3.93
C ASN A 38 -13.41 13.64 -4.11
N PHE A 39 -13.35 14.10 -5.36
CA PHE A 39 -13.27 15.50 -5.71
C PHE A 39 -14.66 16.03 -6.08
N THR A 40 -15.23 16.87 -5.21
CA THR A 40 -16.56 17.47 -5.40
C THR A 40 -16.45 18.85 -6.03
N PRO A 41 -16.95 19.06 -7.26
CA PRO A 41 -16.87 20.36 -7.92
C PRO A 41 -17.83 21.39 -7.30
N ASN A 42 -17.39 22.64 -7.20
CA ASN A 42 -18.23 23.74 -6.71
C ASN A 42 -19.36 24.18 -7.68
N ASN A 43 -19.21 23.94 -8.97
CA ASN A 43 -20.04 24.55 -10.03
C ASN A 43 -20.52 23.54 -11.09
N ASN A 44 -20.77 22.28 -10.70
CA ASN A 44 -21.14 21.16 -11.59
C ASN A 44 -20.14 20.85 -12.71
N TYR A 45 -18.98 21.52 -12.73
CA TYR A 45 -17.89 21.29 -13.67
C TYR A 45 -16.72 20.66 -12.93
N LEU A 46 -16.35 19.46 -13.34
CA LEU A 46 -15.15 18.80 -12.85
C LEU A 46 -13.96 19.22 -13.72
N PRO A 47 -12.99 19.99 -13.19
CA PRO A 47 -11.79 20.32 -13.94
C PRO A 47 -10.92 19.08 -14.18
N VAL A 48 -10.00 19.19 -15.13
CA VAL A 48 -8.90 18.22 -15.23
C VAL A 48 -8.03 18.34 -13.98
N ILE A 49 -7.76 17.20 -13.34
CA ILE A 49 -6.97 17.11 -12.11
C ILE A 49 -5.69 16.37 -12.42
N ASP A 50 -4.57 17.08 -12.32
CA ASP A 50 -3.24 16.48 -12.33
C ASP A 50 -2.83 16.16 -10.90
N TYR A 51 -2.24 14.99 -10.68
CA TYR A 51 -1.87 14.54 -9.34
C TYR A 51 -0.61 13.70 -9.32
N THR A 52 0.10 13.75 -8.19
CA THR A 52 1.22 12.89 -7.84
C THR A 52 1.09 12.40 -6.41
N ILE A 53 1.58 11.20 -6.14
CA ILE A 53 1.68 10.63 -4.79
C ILE A 53 3.14 10.43 -4.47
N THR A 54 3.55 10.86 -3.29
CA THR A 54 4.93 10.71 -2.78
C THR A 54 4.88 10.07 -1.39
N LEU A 55 5.98 9.44 -0.96
CA LEU A 55 6.16 9.09 0.45
C LEU A 55 6.36 10.37 1.25
N GLU A 56 5.85 10.41 2.48
CA GLU A 56 6.08 11.57 3.38
C GLU A 56 7.58 11.73 3.69
N SER A 57 8.28 10.61 3.90
CA SER A 57 9.74 10.58 4.12
C SER A 57 10.58 10.95 2.89
N ASN A 58 9.98 11.03 1.70
CA ASN A 58 10.65 11.39 0.46
C ASN A 58 9.70 12.13 -0.49
N ALA A 59 9.28 13.33 -0.09
CA ALA A 59 8.30 14.13 -0.80
C ALA A 59 8.76 14.68 -2.17
N SER A 60 10.05 14.54 -2.53
CA SER A 60 10.58 15.00 -3.81
C SER A 60 10.43 13.97 -4.94
N LYS A 61 10.09 12.71 -4.61
CA LYS A 61 10.00 11.62 -5.59
C LYS A 61 8.60 11.03 -5.66
N ALA A 62 7.98 11.15 -6.84
CA ALA A 62 6.73 10.48 -7.15
C ALA A 62 6.89 8.96 -7.14
N ILE A 63 5.89 8.27 -6.58
CA ILE A 63 5.82 6.82 -6.61
C ILE A 63 5.35 6.38 -8.01
N SER A 64 6.18 5.55 -8.65
CA SER A 64 5.91 4.97 -9.97
C SER A 64 5.19 3.62 -9.87
N GLY A 65 4.47 3.22 -10.91
CA GLY A 65 3.90 1.86 -11.01
C GLY A 65 2.65 1.63 -10.14
N LEU A 66 2.01 2.69 -9.67
CA LEU A 66 0.77 2.59 -8.91
C LEU A 66 -0.40 2.15 -9.81
N ASP A 67 -1.21 1.19 -9.34
CA ASP A 67 -2.53 0.91 -9.91
C ASP A 67 -3.46 2.06 -9.52
N LYS A 68 -3.70 2.96 -10.48
CA LYS A 68 -4.43 4.21 -10.27
C LYS A 68 -5.48 4.42 -11.35
N ASN A 69 -6.66 4.86 -10.93
CA ASN A 69 -7.75 5.24 -11.81
C ASN A 69 -8.39 6.54 -11.31
N LEU A 70 -8.56 7.52 -12.20
CA LEU A 70 -9.32 8.74 -11.94
C LEU A 70 -10.49 8.77 -12.91
N PHE A 71 -11.70 8.60 -12.38
CA PHE A 71 -12.93 8.60 -13.16
C PHE A 71 -14.00 9.41 -12.43
N GLU A 72 -14.65 10.35 -13.14
CA GLU A 72 -15.74 11.19 -12.61
C GLU A 72 -15.44 11.83 -11.24
N GLY A 73 -14.22 12.31 -11.04
CA GLY A 73 -13.81 12.99 -9.81
C GLY A 73 -13.44 12.05 -8.67
N VAL A 74 -13.46 10.73 -8.90
CA VAL A 74 -13.01 9.74 -7.92
C VAL A 74 -11.65 9.19 -8.34
N LEU A 75 -10.61 9.57 -7.61
CA LEU A 75 -9.28 8.95 -7.71
C LEU A 75 -9.25 7.71 -6.80
N THR A 76 -8.87 6.58 -7.36
CA THR A 76 -8.59 5.35 -6.62
C THR A 76 -7.14 4.93 -6.87
N VAL A 77 -6.43 4.57 -5.81
CA VAL A 77 -5.06 4.04 -5.88
C VAL A 77 -4.98 2.81 -5.00
N LYS A 78 -4.59 1.67 -5.58
CA LYS A 78 -4.54 0.39 -4.87
C LYS A 78 -3.10 -0.01 -4.57
N ASP A 79 -2.99 -1.05 -3.76
CA ASP A 79 -1.73 -1.73 -3.44
C ASP A 79 -0.64 -0.83 -2.84
N LEU A 80 -1.06 0.17 -2.06
CA LEU A 80 -0.14 1.02 -1.32
C LEU A 80 0.33 0.29 -0.05
N ASN A 81 1.65 0.29 0.18
CA ASN A 81 2.19 -0.21 1.44
C ASN A 81 1.69 0.66 2.62
N PRO A 82 1.48 0.09 3.82
CA PRO A 82 1.17 0.89 5.00
C PRO A 82 2.24 1.97 5.25
N GLY A 83 1.81 3.20 5.55
CA GLY A 83 2.72 4.33 5.72
C GLY A 83 2.07 5.69 5.53
N ASN A 84 2.88 6.75 5.64
CA ASN A 84 2.46 8.13 5.44
C ASN A 84 2.86 8.62 4.05
N TYR A 85 1.95 9.35 3.40
CA TYR A 85 2.06 9.76 2.01
C TYR A 85 1.56 11.19 1.84
N TYR A 86 2.05 11.87 0.81
CA TYR A 86 1.44 13.09 0.31
C TYR A 86 0.71 12.85 -1.00
N LEU A 87 -0.49 13.40 -1.11
CA LEU A 87 -1.19 13.64 -2.37
C LEU A 87 -0.97 15.09 -2.75
N ASN A 88 -0.24 15.31 -3.84
CA ASN A 88 -0.15 16.62 -4.47
C ASN A 88 -1.08 16.62 -5.67
N TYR A 89 -1.99 17.60 -5.73
CA TYR A 89 -2.88 17.73 -6.87
C TYR A 89 -3.08 19.18 -7.25
N ASN A 90 -3.31 19.40 -8.53
CA ASN A 90 -3.53 20.71 -9.10
C ASN A 90 -4.62 20.65 -10.19
N TYR A 91 -5.26 21.78 -10.40
CA TYR A 91 -6.36 21.92 -11.34
C TYR A 91 -6.54 23.39 -11.73
N THR A 92 -7.17 23.63 -12.88
CA THR A 92 -7.47 24.99 -13.38
C THR A 92 -8.97 25.17 -13.55
N ILE A 93 -9.53 26.25 -13.01
CA ILE A 93 -10.93 26.66 -13.21
C ILE A 93 -10.95 28.15 -13.52
N ALA A 94 -11.64 28.55 -14.60
CA ALA A 94 -11.79 29.95 -15.01
C ALA A 94 -10.44 30.72 -15.01
N ASP A 95 -9.44 30.13 -15.67
CA ASP A 95 -8.07 30.67 -15.81
C ASP A 95 -7.30 30.85 -14.50
N ARG A 96 -7.78 30.29 -13.38
CA ARG A 96 -7.08 30.26 -12.10
C ARG A 96 -6.52 28.88 -11.83
N TYR A 97 -5.22 28.84 -11.55
CA TYR A 97 -4.50 27.64 -11.15
C TYR A 97 -4.57 27.44 -9.63
N TYR A 98 -4.91 26.22 -9.21
CA TYR A 98 -4.95 25.79 -7.82
C TYR A 98 -4.01 24.62 -7.62
N SER A 99 -3.25 24.62 -6.52
CA SER A 99 -2.36 23.54 -6.14
C SER A 99 -2.50 23.26 -4.64
N LYS A 100 -2.64 21.99 -4.29
CA LYS A 100 -2.76 21.55 -2.89
C LYS A 100 -1.89 20.32 -2.63
N GLN A 101 -1.38 20.24 -1.40
CA GLN A 101 -0.68 19.08 -0.87
C GLN A 101 -1.41 18.61 0.38
N VAL A 102 -1.69 17.31 0.47
CA VAL A 102 -2.41 16.72 1.59
C VAL A 102 -1.69 15.49 2.12
N LEU A 103 -1.45 15.46 3.43
CA LEU A 103 -0.91 14.30 4.15
C LEU A 103 -2.04 13.28 4.38
N PHE A 104 -1.76 12.01 4.10
CA PHE A 104 -2.65 10.91 4.44
C PHE A 104 -1.87 9.67 4.85
N GLN A 105 -2.54 8.76 5.55
CA GLN A 105 -1.97 7.51 6.04
C GLN A 105 -2.67 6.31 5.42
N ILE A 106 -1.90 5.34 4.96
CA ILE A 106 -2.40 4.04 4.50
C ILE A 106 -2.26 3.02 5.63
N HIS A 107 -3.35 2.32 5.88
CA HIS A 107 -3.42 1.23 6.85
C HIS A 107 -3.56 -0.10 6.12
N SER A 108 -2.92 -1.13 6.67
CA SER A 108 -2.92 -2.48 6.10
C SER A 108 -4.34 -3.04 5.94
N GLY A 109 -4.68 -3.46 4.71
CA GLY A 109 -5.98 -4.06 4.38
C GLY A 109 -7.17 -3.10 4.44
N LYS A 110 -6.95 -1.78 4.49
CA LYS A 110 -8.01 -0.78 4.56
C LYS A 110 -7.93 0.21 3.38
N THR A 111 -9.08 0.82 3.08
CA THR A 111 -9.15 1.98 2.18
C THR A 111 -9.16 3.25 3.03
N THR A 112 -8.21 4.14 2.78
CA THR A 112 -8.23 5.51 3.28
C THR A 112 -9.07 6.36 2.34
N GLU A 113 -10.13 6.97 2.85
CA GLU A 113 -11.03 7.82 2.07
C GLU A 113 -10.81 9.31 2.39
N LEU A 114 -10.70 10.14 1.35
CA LEU A 114 -10.57 11.59 1.44
C LEU A 114 -11.65 12.25 0.57
N THR A 115 -12.10 13.45 0.95
CA THR A 115 -13.02 14.25 0.13
C THR A 115 -12.54 15.69 0.08
N PHE A 116 -12.48 16.25 -1.13
CA PHE A 116 -12.06 17.63 -1.35
C PHE A 116 -13.04 18.37 -2.25
N GLN A 117 -13.44 19.55 -1.81
CA GLN A 117 -14.19 20.48 -2.62
C GLN A 117 -13.23 21.27 -3.53
N LEU A 118 -13.54 21.36 -4.83
CA LEU A 118 -12.72 21.98 -5.87
C LEU A 118 -13.16 23.39 -6.24
#